data_AF-A0A356QD04-F1
#
_entry.id   AF-A0A356QD04-F1
#
_cell.length_a   1.000
_cell.length_b   1.000
_cell.length_c   1.000
_cell.angle_alpha   90.00
_cell.angle_beta   90.00
_cell.angle_gamma   90.00
#
_symmetry.space_group_name_H-M   'P 1'
#
loop_
_entity.id
_entity.type
_entity.pdbx_description
1 polymer ?
#
loop_
_entity_poly.entity_id
_entity_poly.type
_entity_poly.pdbx_seq_one_letter_code
_entity_poly.pdbx_strand_id
1 'polypeptide(L)' 'ARLALKPTSSITTPGRSIDVHGEPVEVITKGRHDPCVGIRATPIAEAMMAITLLDHWLRHRGQNADVSVDTPRLGQR' A
#
# COMPACT_ATOMS: atom_id res chain seq x y z
N ALA A 1 1.25 0.89 -12.32
CA ALA A 1 1.32 -0.12 -11.24
C ALA A 1 0.02 -0.92 -11.20
N ARG A 2 0.03 -2.15 -10.67
CA ARG A 2 -1.18 -2.95 -10.40
C ARG A 2 -1.13 -3.40 -8.95
N LEU A 3 -2.27 -3.41 -8.27
CA LEU A 3 -2.39 -3.82 -6.87
C LEU A 3 -3.54 -4.83 -6.75
N ALA A 4 -3.29 -5.94 -6.06
CA ALA A 4 -4.32 -6.89 -5.69
C ALA A 4 -4.69 -6.69 -4.22
N LEU A 5 -5.98 -6.69 -3.92
CA LEU A 5 -6.51 -6.58 -2.57
C LEU A 5 -7.36 -7.79 -2.26
N LYS A 6 -7.15 -8.38 -1.09
CA LYS A 6 -8.09 -9.38 -0.56
C LYS A 6 -9.45 -8.71 -0.28
N PRO A 7 -10.55 -9.48 -0.25
CA PRO A 7 -11.83 -9.01 0.27
C PRO A 7 -11.75 -8.51 1.73
N THR A 8 -12.76 -7.74 2.13
CA THR A 8 -12.93 -7.32 3.53
C THR A 8 -13.05 -8.54 4.43
N SER A 9 -12.30 -8.58 5.54
CA SER A 9 -12.34 -9.74 6.46
C SER A 9 -13.63 -9.81 7.29
N SER A 10 -14.22 -8.64 7.59
CA SER A 10 -15.42 -8.55 8.40
C SER A 10 -16.66 -8.71 7.51
N ILE A 11 -17.35 -9.82 7.70
CA ILE A 11 -18.54 -10.21 6.94
C ILE A 11 -19.62 -10.70 7.91
N THR A 12 -20.87 -10.61 7.47
CA THR A 12 -22.03 -11.01 8.28
C THR A 12 -22.25 -12.52 8.34
N THR A 13 -21.53 -13.28 7.52
CA THR A 13 -21.54 -14.74 7.56
C THR A 13 -20.71 -15.23 8.76
N PRO A 14 -21.27 -16.10 9.63
CA PRO A 14 -20.50 -16.72 10.70
C PRO A 14 -19.28 -17.48 10.15
N GLY A 15 -18.12 -17.25 10.75
CA GLY A 15 -16.87 -17.91 10.40
C GLY A 15 -16.24 -18.58 11.61
N ARG A 16 -15.62 -19.75 11.40
CA ARG A 16 -14.87 -20.45 12.45
C ARG A 16 -13.52 -19.77 12.67
N SER A 17 -13.16 -19.54 13.92
CA SER A 17 -11.89 -18.94 14.35
C SER A 17 -11.43 -19.54 15.68
N ILE A 18 -10.35 -19.00 16.22
CA ILE A 18 -9.90 -19.19 17.60
C ILE A 18 -9.91 -17.84 18.34
N ASP A 19 -10.09 -17.88 19.65
CA ASP A 19 -9.92 -16.71 20.52
C ASP A 19 -8.45 -16.53 20.95
N VAL A 20 -8.21 -15.55 21.84
CA VAL A 20 -6.86 -15.25 22.36
C VAL A 20 -6.30 -16.32 23.31
N HIS A 21 -7.14 -17.22 23.81
CA HIS A 21 -6.76 -18.35 24.64
C HIS A 21 -6.55 -19.64 23.82
N GLY A 22 -6.84 -19.59 22.52
CA GLY A 22 -6.70 -20.71 21.60
C GLY A 22 -7.96 -21.59 21.50
N GLU A 23 -9.04 -21.20 22.15
CA GLU A 23 -10.28 -21.97 22.16
C GLU A 23 -11.10 -21.73 20.88
N PRO A 24 -11.75 -22.77 20.30
CA PRO A 24 -12.58 -22.62 19.12
C PRO A 24 -13.76 -21.67 19.35
N VAL A 25 -13.97 -20.72 18.43
CA VAL A 25 -15.07 -19.75 18.49
C VAL A 25 -15.68 -19.52 17.11
N GLU A 26 -16.97 -19.19 17.08
CA GLU A 26 -17.64 -18.69 15.88
C GLU A 26 -17.69 -17.17 15.91
N VAL A 27 -17.11 -16.53 14.89
CA VAL A 27 -17.05 -15.07 14.76
C VAL A 27 -18.08 -14.62 13.73
N ILE A 28 -18.96 -13.72 14.15
CA ILE A 28 -19.87 -12.99 13.28
C ILE A 28 -19.66 -11.49 13.50
N THR A 29 -19.37 -10.76 12.42
CA THR A 29 -19.22 -9.30 12.52
C THR A 29 -20.54 -8.62 12.19
N LYS A 30 -21.09 -7.89 13.16
CA LYS A 30 -22.34 -7.14 13.05
C LYS A 30 -22.04 -5.65 12.89
N GLY A 31 -22.92 -4.92 12.20
CA GLY A 31 -22.77 -3.48 11.96
C GLY A 31 -22.31 -3.14 10.54
N ARG A 32 -21.98 -1.87 10.29
CA ARG A 32 -21.62 -1.37 8.96
C ARG A 32 -20.13 -1.59 8.68
N HIS A 33 -19.83 -2.36 7.64
CA HIS A 33 -18.48 -2.61 7.15
C HIS A 33 -18.42 -2.38 5.64
N ASP A 34 -17.22 -2.17 5.13
CA ASP A 34 -17.05 -1.92 3.70
C ASP A 34 -17.27 -3.21 2.90
N PRO A 35 -18.18 -3.21 1.91
CA PRO A 35 -18.35 -4.35 1.02
C PRO A 35 -17.13 -4.54 0.10
N CYS A 36 -16.34 -3.48 -0.10
CA CYS A 36 -15.12 -3.51 -0.89
C CYS A 36 -14.10 -2.50 -0.32
N VAL A 37 -12.97 -2.98 0.20
CA VAL A 37 -11.86 -2.12 0.64
C VAL A 37 -11.12 -1.44 -0.52
N GLY A 38 -11.25 -1.97 -1.74
CA GLY A 38 -10.49 -1.50 -2.91
C GLY A 38 -10.76 -0.05 -3.31
N ILE A 39 -12.01 0.41 -3.13
CA ILE A 39 -12.40 1.80 -3.45
C ILE A 39 -11.58 2.78 -2.59
N ARG A 40 -11.47 2.51 -1.29
CA ARG A 40 -10.67 3.35 -0.38
C ARG A 40 -9.16 3.10 -0.52
N ALA A 41 -8.76 1.92 -0.96
CA ALA A 41 -7.34 1.59 -1.13
C ALA A 41 -6.68 2.37 -2.28
N THR A 42 -7.43 2.74 -3.32
CA THR A 42 -6.90 3.45 -4.50
C THR A 42 -6.20 4.77 -4.14
N PRO A 43 -6.86 5.74 -3.47
CA PRO A 43 -6.18 7.00 -3.11
C PRO A 43 -5.01 6.78 -2.13
N ILE A 44 -5.07 5.74 -1.28
CA ILE A 44 -3.96 5.38 -0.39
C ILE A 44 -2.76 4.91 -1.23
N ALA A 45 -2.96 4.03 -2.20
CA ALA A 45 -1.90 3.50 -3.04
C ALA A 45 -1.25 4.60 -3.90
N GLU A 46 -2.05 5.55 -4.42
CA GLU A 46 -1.55 6.72 -5.16
C GLU A 46 -0.65 7.59 -4.29
N ALA A 47 -1.09 7.92 -3.07
CA ALA A 47 -0.30 8.70 -2.13
C ALA A 47 1.00 7.99 -1.74
N MET A 48 0.95 6.68 -1.48
CA MET A 48 2.13 5.89 -1.15
C MET A 48 3.13 5.88 -2.31
N MET A 49 2.66 5.70 -3.54
CA MET A 49 3.52 5.75 -4.73
C MET A 49 4.19 7.12 -4.89
N ALA A 50 3.45 8.21 -4.72
CA ALA A 50 3.99 9.57 -4.78
C ALA A 50 5.07 9.81 -3.72
N ILE A 51 4.83 9.38 -2.47
CA ILE A 51 5.81 9.51 -1.38
C ILE A 51 7.07 8.70 -1.68
N THR A 52 6.94 7.46 -2.15
CA THR A 52 8.10 6.64 -2.51
C THR A 52 8.93 7.26 -3.62
N LEU A 53 8.29 7.78 -4.67
CA LEU A 53 9.00 8.45 -5.77
C LEU A 53 9.70 9.72 -5.29
N LEU A 54 9.07 10.51 -4.42
CA LEU A 54 9.66 11.71 -3.85
C LEU A 54 10.88 11.37 -2.98
N ASP A 55 10.80 10.33 -2.16
CA ASP A 55 11.93 9.87 -1.35
C ASP A 55 13.12 9.47 -2.24
N HIS A 56 12.89 8.68 -3.29
CA HIS A 56 13.95 8.32 -4.23
C HIS A 56 14.56 9.55 -4.93
N TRP A 57 13.73 10.51 -5.34
CA TRP A 57 14.21 11.75 -5.95
C TRP A 57 15.07 12.57 -4.99
N LEU A 58 14.62 12.75 -3.74
CA LEU A 58 15.36 13.48 -2.71
C LEU A 58 16.69 12.81 -2.37
N ARG A 59 16.72 11.47 -2.28
CA ARG A 59 17.96 10.70 -2.07
C ARG A 59 18.95 10.89 -3.21
N HIS A 60 18.47 10.77 -4.45
CA HIS A 60 19.32 10.98 -5.62
C HIS A 60 19.89 12.39 -5.64
N ARG A 61 19.04 13.40 -5.39
CA ARG A 61 19.46 14.81 -5.28
C ARG A 61 20.47 15.00 -4.16
N GLY A 62 20.23 14.50 -2.96
CA GLY A 62 21.13 14.68 -1.82
C GLY A 62 22.52 14.08 -2.03
N GLN A 63 22.65 13.04 -2.86
CA GLN A 63 23.94 12.42 -3.19
C GLN A 63 24.63 13.01 -4.42
N ASN A 64 23.86 13.45 -5.42
CA ASN A 64 24.38 13.72 -6.77
C ASN A 64 24.12 15.15 -7.25
N ALA A 65 23.45 16.02 -6.48
CA ALA A 65 23.06 17.35 -6.94
C ALA A 65 24.23 18.19 -7.45
N ASP A 66 25.38 18.09 -6.78
CA ASP A 66 26.56 18.91 -7.08
C ASP A 66 27.64 18.15 -7.87
N VAL A 67 27.34 16.91 -8.31
CA VAL A 67 28.30 16.11 -9.08
C VAL A 67 28.36 16.64 -10.51
N SER A 68 29.49 17.26 -10.84
CA SER A 68 29.87 17.63 -12.21
C SER A 68 30.82 16.57 -12.76
N VAL A 69 30.59 16.13 -14.00
CA VAL A 69 31.49 15.22 -14.72
C VAL A 69 31.80 15.79 -16.09
N ASP A 70 33.02 15.56 -16.57
CA ASP A 70 33.47 15.99 -17.90
C ASP A 70 32.83 15.17 -19.04
N THR A 71 32.15 14.08 -18.69
CA THR A 71 31.45 13.23 -19.65
C THR A 71 30.29 13.99 -20.30
N PRO A 72 30.24 14.10 -21.64
CA PRO A 72 29.19 14.84 -22.32
C PRO A 72 27.81 14.21 -22.10
N ARG A 73 26.80 15.03 -21.79
CA ARG A 73 25.40 14.60 -21.72
C ARG A 73 24.88 14.33 -23.13
N LEU A 74 24.96 13.07 -23.55
CA LEU A 74 24.33 12.63 -24.78
C LEU A 74 22.81 12.65 -24.55
N GLY A 75 22.09 13.47 -25.33
CA GLY A 75 20.68 13.76 -25.15
C GLY A 75 19.84 12.49 -24.97
N GLN A 76 19.23 12.35 -23.80
CA GLN A 76 18.15 11.39 -23.60
C GLN A 76 16.92 11.96 -24.31
N ARG A 77 16.52 11.30 -25.41
CA ARG A 77 15.24 11.56 -26.07
C ARG A 77 14.08 11.26 -25.14
#